data_AF-A0A0J7M5L3-F1
#
_entry.id   AF-A0A0J7M5L3-F1
#
_cell.length_a   1.000
_cell.length_b   1.000
_cell.length_c   1.000
_cell.angle_alpha   90.00
_cell.angle_beta   90.00
_cell.angle_gamma   90.00
#
_symmetry.space_group_name_H-M   'P 1'
#
loop_
_entity.id
_entity.type
_entity.pdbx_description
1 polymer ?
#
loop_
_entity_poly.entity_id
_entity_poly.type
_entity_poly.pdbx_seq_one_letter_code
_entity_poly.pdbx_strand_id
1 'polypeptide(L)'
;MRVSRKEGQLIQRAIDQWQADGMLSAAQARELNNSVQVHVLDWRRVARYALWVSIACTLVAITAALADEWLMTLLERVFSASPWVKCAAFTVIAAVLYNTGLRRKRRLPGRKFTNEAIFFFGVVATAAAIGFLGEAMSTGSDHFSLLLLLAAILYGLLGLWFPSTLVWVFSLLSLGSWFGAETGYLSGWGAYYLGMNLPLRFVFFGLLLLTVGSWLFTRWRDHRAFLGPTKAIGLLYLFVALWIMSIFGNYGDIENWERAGHLELLHWSVLFGLAAVASIYHGLRYDDGMTRGFGLTFLFINLYTRFFEYFWDETHKALFFGILAVSFWYLGSRAEKIWQLEAFSHLGADSEKPDRSGK
;
A
#
# COMPACT_ATOMS: atom_id res chain seq x y z
N MET A 1 -26.95 -0.04 -24.51
CA MET A 1 -25.76 -0.35 -23.67
C MET A 1 -25.05 0.95 -23.30
N ARG A 2 -24.53 1.09 -22.07
CA ARG A 2 -23.75 2.27 -21.64
C ARG A 2 -22.27 1.90 -21.62
N VAL A 3 -21.46 2.56 -22.45
CA VAL A 3 -20.05 2.18 -22.68
C VAL A 3 -19.13 3.39 -22.63
N SER A 4 -17.85 3.19 -22.31
CA SER A 4 -16.85 4.26 -22.34
C SER A 4 -16.54 4.71 -23.78
N ARG A 5 -15.88 5.87 -23.95
CA ARG A 5 -15.53 6.40 -25.28
C ARG A 5 -14.69 5.43 -26.13
N LYS A 6 -13.76 4.71 -25.51
CA LYS A 6 -12.91 3.72 -26.22
C LYS A 6 -13.71 2.48 -26.63
N GLU A 7 -14.56 1.98 -25.74
CA GLU A 7 -15.43 0.84 -26.01
C GLU A 7 -16.49 1.17 -27.06
N GLY A 8 -17.06 2.38 -27.03
CA GLY A 8 -17.98 2.87 -28.06
C GLY A 8 -17.33 2.93 -29.43
N GLN A 9 -16.10 3.42 -29.54
CA GLN A 9 -15.35 3.42 -30.80
C GLN A 9 -15.04 2.00 -31.31
N LEU A 10 -14.75 1.07 -30.40
CA LEU A 10 -14.50 -0.33 -30.76
C LEU A 10 -15.78 -1.01 -31.26
N ILE A 11 -16.91 -0.80 -30.57
CA ILE A 11 -18.22 -1.34 -30.95
C ILE A 11 -18.67 -0.77 -32.30
N GLN A 12 -18.45 0.53 -32.53
CA GLN A 12 -18.75 1.16 -33.82
C GLN A 12 -17.96 0.51 -34.96
N ARG A 13 -16.64 0.32 -34.77
CA ARG A 13 -15.78 -0.35 -35.76
C ARG A 13 -16.20 -1.80 -35.99
N ALA A 14 -16.60 -2.52 -34.95
CA ALA A 14 -17.08 -3.90 -35.08
C ALA A 14 -18.40 -3.97 -35.86
N ILE A 15 -19.33 -3.05 -35.61
CA ILE A 15 -20.60 -2.95 -36.35
C ILE A 15 -20.33 -2.60 -37.82
N ASP A 16 -19.44 -1.66 -38.09
CA ASP A 16 -19.07 -1.27 -39.46
C ASP A 16 -18.40 -2.44 -40.21
N GLN A 17 -17.53 -3.21 -39.54
CA GLN A 17 -16.90 -4.40 -40.08
C GLN A 17 -17.94 -5.50 -40.38
N TRP A 18 -18.83 -5.80 -39.44
CA TRP A 18 -19.88 -6.82 -39.63
C TRP A 18 -20.92 -6.43 -40.69
N GLN A 19 -21.15 -5.13 -40.90
CA GLN A 19 -21.93 -4.65 -42.02
C GLN A 19 -21.18 -4.82 -43.36
N ALA A 20 -19.88 -4.54 -43.39
CA ALA A 20 -19.04 -4.74 -44.58
C ALA A 20 -18.90 -6.23 -44.96
N ASP A 21 -18.83 -7.12 -43.97
CA ASP A 21 -18.76 -8.57 -44.14
C ASP A 21 -20.13 -9.20 -44.46
N GLY A 22 -21.20 -8.40 -44.57
CA GLY A 22 -22.55 -8.85 -44.92
C GLY A 22 -23.29 -9.61 -43.81
N MET A 23 -22.74 -9.64 -42.59
CA MET A 23 -23.36 -10.30 -41.44
C MET A 23 -24.50 -9.47 -40.82
N LEU A 24 -24.56 -8.16 -41.09
CA LEU A 24 -25.60 -7.25 -40.62
C LEU A 24 -26.23 -6.48 -41.78
N SER A 25 -27.57 -6.35 -41.75
CA SER A 25 -28.27 -5.42 -42.65
C SER A 25 -28.03 -3.97 -42.24
N ALA A 26 -28.11 -3.05 -43.19
CA ALA A 26 -27.95 -1.61 -42.93
C ALA A 26 -28.98 -1.06 -41.92
N ALA A 27 -30.15 -1.70 -41.78
CA ALA A 27 -31.15 -1.36 -40.78
C ALA A 27 -30.73 -1.80 -39.37
N GLN A 28 -30.23 -3.02 -39.22
CA GLN A 28 -29.74 -3.57 -37.94
C GLN A 28 -28.49 -2.84 -37.44
N ALA A 29 -27.57 -2.47 -38.34
CA ALA A 29 -26.40 -1.68 -37.97
C ALA A 29 -26.76 -0.30 -37.40
N ARG A 30 -27.80 0.36 -37.94
CA ARG A 30 -28.30 1.64 -37.41
C ARG A 30 -28.96 1.47 -36.05
N GLU A 31 -29.76 0.43 -35.87
CA GLU A 31 -30.41 0.13 -34.59
C GLU A 31 -29.39 -0.16 -33.49
N LEU A 32 -28.37 -0.96 -33.80
CA LEU A 32 -27.27 -1.27 -32.88
C LEU A 32 -26.46 -0.02 -32.52
N ASN A 33 -26.10 0.82 -33.49
CA ASN A 33 -25.39 2.08 -33.23
C ASN A 33 -26.20 3.04 -32.34
N ASN A 34 -27.52 3.14 -32.57
CA ASN A 34 -28.41 3.97 -31.75
C ASN A 34 -28.60 3.42 -30.33
N SER A 35 -28.42 2.11 -30.13
CA SER A 35 -28.51 1.48 -28.80
C SER A 35 -27.27 1.74 -27.92
N VAL A 36 -26.16 2.21 -28.50
CA VAL A 36 -24.89 2.44 -27.81
C VAL A 36 -24.83 3.89 -27.30
N GLN A 37 -25.04 4.07 -26.00
CA GLN A 37 -24.90 5.38 -25.36
C GLN A 37 -23.48 5.50 -24.77
N VAL A 38 -22.66 6.35 -25.38
CA VAL A 38 -21.29 6.61 -24.95
C VAL A 38 -21.29 7.57 -23.75
N HIS A 39 -20.83 7.09 -22.59
CA HIS A 39 -20.61 7.95 -21.44
C HIS A 39 -19.25 8.67 -21.57
N VAL A 40 -19.29 9.99 -21.61
CA VAL A 40 -18.11 10.83 -21.92
C VAL A 40 -17.17 10.97 -20.71
N LEU A 41 -17.65 10.78 -19.49
CA LEU A 41 -16.90 10.98 -18.25
C LEU A 41 -16.77 9.69 -17.40
N ASP A 42 -15.53 9.29 -17.13
CA ASP A 42 -15.19 8.24 -16.17
C ASP A 42 -15.14 8.84 -14.75
N TRP A 43 -16.31 8.96 -14.12
CA TRP A 43 -16.46 9.49 -12.76
C TRP A 43 -15.62 8.74 -11.72
N ARG A 44 -15.25 7.48 -11.97
CA ARG A 44 -14.38 6.70 -11.08
C ARG A 44 -12.95 7.21 -11.12
N ARG A 45 -12.43 7.58 -12.30
CA ARG A 45 -11.12 8.25 -12.42
C ARG A 45 -11.15 9.64 -11.81
N VAL A 46 -12.19 10.42 -12.07
CA VAL A 46 -12.36 11.75 -11.47
C VAL A 46 -12.35 11.66 -9.95
N ALA A 47 -13.12 10.74 -9.36
CA ALA A 47 -13.13 10.53 -7.92
C ALA A 47 -11.75 10.10 -7.37
N ARG A 48 -11.02 9.25 -8.10
CA ARG A 48 -9.67 8.83 -7.70
C ARG A 48 -8.68 10.00 -7.73
N TYR A 49 -8.65 10.79 -8.79
CA TYR A 49 -7.74 11.92 -8.89
C TYR A 49 -8.12 13.06 -7.93
N ALA A 50 -9.41 13.34 -7.75
CA ALA A 50 -9.87 14.30 -6.75
C ALA A 50 -9.47 13.88 -5.33
N LEU A 51 -9.47 12.58 -5.02
CA LEU A 51 -8.97 12.07 -3.74
C LEU A 51 -7.47 12.32 -3.59
N TRP A 52 -6.67 12.04 -4.61
CA TRP A 52 -5.22 12.31 -4.58
C TRP A 52 -4.91 13.81 -4.44
N VAL A 53 -5.62 14.65 -5.18
CA VAL A 53 -5.51 16.11 -5.06
C VAL A 53 -5.91 16.57 -3.66
N SER A 54 -7.01 16.05 -3.10
CA SER A 54 -7.41 16.36 -1.73
C SER A 54 -6.32 16.00 -0.72
N ILE A 55 -5.71 14.81 -0.83
CA ILE A 55 -4.62 14.39 0.05
C ILE A 55 -3.42 15.33 -0.08
N ALA A 56 -3.02 15.66 -1.31
CA ALA A 56 -1.91 16.59 -1.57
C ALA A 56 -2.20 17.98 -1.00
N CYS A 57 -3.40 18.53 -1.23
CA CYS A 57 -3.83 19.81 -0.67
C CYS A 57 -3.86 19.80 0.86
N THR A 58 -4.32 18.72 1.49
CA THR A 58 -4.28 18.58 2.95
C THR A 58 -2.84 18.58 3.46
N LEU A 59 -1.93 17.88 2.78
CA LEU A 59 -0.52 17.81 3.19
C LEU A 59 0.19 19.16 3.03
N VAL A 60 -0.07 19.87 1.92
CA VAL A 60 0.40 21.24 1.71
C VAL A 60 -0.19 22.20 2.74
N ALA A 61 -1.48 22.10 3.04
CA ALA A 61 -2.13 22.93 4.05
C ALA A 61 -1.54 22.71 5.45
N ILE A 62 -1.28 21.45 5.84
CA ILE A 62 -0.62 21.13 7.11
C ILE A 62 0.79 21.72 7.13
N THR A 63 1.56 21.54 6.06
CA THR A 63 2.95 22.04 5.98
C THR A 63 3.00 23.57 6.02
N ALA A 64 2.11 24.24 5.29
CA ALA A 64 1.98 25.69 5.29
C ALA A 64 1.50 26.22 6.65
N ALA A 65 0.56 25.53 7.29
CA ALA A 65 0.08 25.85 8.64
C ALA A 65 1.18 25.77 9.70
N LEU A 66 2.07 24.77 9.59
CA LEU A 66 3.21 24.59 10.49
C LEU A 66 4.34 25.61 10.26
N ALA A 67 4.41 26.19 9.06
CA ALA A 67 5.41 27.21 8.70
C ALA A 67 4.94 28.64 8.98
N ASP A 68 3.66 28.85 9.29
CA ASP A 68 3.08 30.17 9.56
C ASP A 68 3.14 30.50 11.05
N GLU A 69 3.88 31.56 11.41
CA GLU A 69 4.09 31.96 12.80
C GLU A 69 2.78 32.36 13.52
N TRP A 70 1.84 33.00 12.81
CA TRP A 70 0.55 33.41 13.37
C TRP A 70 -0.34 32.22 13.64
N LEU A 71 -0.39 31.26 12.71
CA LEU A 71 -1.15 30.03 12.88
C LEU A 71 -0.55 29.16 13.98
N MET A 72 0.78 29.10 14.08
CA MET A 72 1.46 28.43 15.19
C MET A 72 1.20 29.11 16.53
N THR A 73 1.19 30.44 16.62
CA THR A 73 0.80 31.13 17.88
C THR A 73 -0.69 30.94 18.21
N LEU A 74 -1.57 30.86 17.22
CA LEU A 74 -2.98 30.55 17.42
C LEU A 74 -3.17 29.10 17.89
N LEU A 75 -2.45 28.15 17.27
CA LEU A 75 -2.34 26.77 17.70
C LEU A 75 -1.82 26.71 19.13
N GLU A 76 -0.74 27.41 19.48
CA GLU A 76 -0.20 27.47 20.84
C GLU A 76 -1.20 28.03 21.85
N ARG A 77 -2.04 29.01 21.47
CA ARG A 77 -3.10 29.54 22.34
C ARG A 77 -4.26 28.56 22.50
N VAL A 78 -4.72 27.94 21.42
CA VAL A 78 -5.81 26.93 21.43
C VAL A 78 -5.36 25.63 22.10
N PHE A 79 -4.07 25.30 21.96
CA PHE A 79 -3.38 24.14 22.53
C PHE A 79 -2.48 24.53 23.73
N SER A 80 -2.80 25.62 24.42
CA SER A 80 -2.14 25.99 25.69
C SER A 80 -2.57 25.09 26.86
N ALA A 81 -3.56 24.23 26.62
CA ALA A 81 -4.06 23.28 27.59
C ALA A 81 -3.00 22.24 27.98
N SER A 82 -3.10 21.72 29.20
CA SER A 82 -2.25 20.62 29.67
C SER A 82 -2.30 19.42 28.71
N PRO A 83 -1.18 18.67 28.52
CA PRO A 83 -1.16 17.45 27.71
C PRO A 83 -2.29 16.45 28.07
N TRP A 84 -2.68 16.37 29.35
CA TRP A 84 -3.83 15.58 29.80
C TRP A 84 -5.15 16.01 29.16
N VAL A 85 -5.38 17.32 29.04
CA VAL A 85 -6.58 17.88 28.41
C VAL A 85 -6.59 17.60 26.92
N LYS A 86 -5.43 17.74 26.25
CA LYS A 86 -5.30 17.41 24.81
C LYS A 86 -5.56 15.92 24.56
N CYS A 87 -4.96 15.05 25.37
CA CYS A 87 -5.20 13.61 25.32
C CYS A 87 -6.69 13.27 25.47
N ALA A 88 -7.36 13.84 26.48
CA ALA A 88 -8.79 13.64 26.71
C ALA A 88 -9.63 14.15 25.53
N ALA A 89 -9.35 15.35 25.03
CA ALA A 89 -10.06 15.94 23.89
C ALA A 89 -9.95 15.08 22.63
N PHE A 90 -8.73 14.65 22.27
CA PHE A 90 -8.52 13.78 21.10
C PHE A 90 -9.11 12.38 21.29
N THR A 91 -9.14 11.86 22.52
CA THR A 91 -9.83 10.60 22.84
C THR A 91 -11.34 10.73 22.58
N VAL A 92 -11.97 11.83 23.02
CA VAL A 92 -13.39 12.10 22.74
C VAL A 92 -13.64 12.26 21.25
N ILE A 93 -12.79 13.02 20.53
CA ILE A 93 -12.89 13.19 19.07
C ILE A 93 -12.80 11.83 18.37
N ALA A 94 -11.82 10.99 18.73
CA ALA A 94 -11.66 9.66 18.18
C ALA A 94 -12.91 8.79 18.41
N ALA A 95 -13.45 8.78 19.64
CA ALA A 95 -14.65 8.04 19.98
C ALA A 95 -15.87 8.50 19.15
N VAL A 96 -16.05 9.82 18.97
CA VAL A 96 -17.12 10.39 18.14
C VAL A 96 -16.96 9.97 16.68
N LEU A 97 -15.73 10.03 16.14
CA LEU A 97 -15.44 9.63 14.77
C LEU A 97 -15.70 8.14 14.53
N TYR A 98 -15.20 7.26 15.41
CA TYR A 98 -15.45 5.82 15.31
C TYR A 98 -16.95 5.51 15.40
N ASN A 99 -17.67 6.08 16.38
CA ASN A 99 -19.11 5.89 16.53
C ASN A 99 -19.89 6.39 15.29
N THR A 100 -19.51 7.55 14.75
CA THR A 100 -20.11 8.10 13.53
C THR A 100 -19.83 7.23 12.32
N GLY A 101 -18.59 6.75 12.17
CA GLY A 101 -18.18 5.82 11.12
C GLY A 101 -18.97 4.52 11.17
N LEU A 102 -19.19 3.97 12.37
CA LEU A 102 -19.99 2.76 12.59
C LEU A 102 -21.46 2.96 12.24
N ARG A 103 -22.09 4.03 12.76
CA ARG A 103 -23.48 4.37 12.45
C ARG A 103 -23.68 4.56 10.94
N ARG A 104 -22.74 5.23 10.29
CA ARG A 104 -22.78 5.49 8.84
C ARG A 104 -22.56 4.22 8.02
N LYS A 105 -21.61 3.35 8.40
CA LYS A 105 -21.36 2.06 7.74
C LYS A 105 -22.60 1.17 7.77
N ARG A 106 -23.38 1.18 8.86
CA ARG A 106 -24.66 0.47 8.97
C ARG A 106 -25.76 1.07 8.10
N ARG A 107 -25.88 2.40 8.03
CA ARG A 107 -26.94 3.09 7.26
C ARG A 107 -26.65 3.15 5.75
N LEU A 108 -25.39 3.31 5.37
CA LEU A 108 -24.94 3.56 3.99
C LEU A 108 -23.73 2.66 3.63
N PRO A 109 -23.92 1.33 3.55
CA PRO A 109 -22.83 0.39 3.28
C PRO A 109 -22.18 0.58 1.90
N GLY A 110 -22.91 1.15 0.93
CA GLY A 110 -22.41 1.41 -0.42
C GLY A 110 -21.31 2.49 -0.52
N ARG A 111 -21.19 3.38 0.48
CA ARG A 111 -20.21 4.49 0.47
C ARG A 111 -18.88 4.12 1.13
N LYS A 112 -18.24 3.05 0.65
CA LYS A 112 -17.03 2.46 1.25
C LYS A 112 -15.91 3.48 1.50
N PHE A 113 -15.55 4.30 0.51
CA PHE A 113 -14.46 5.28 0.64
C PHE A 113 -14.73 6.33 1.72
N THR A 114 -15.94 6.90 1.75
CA THR A 114 -16.30 7.91 2.76
C THR A 114 -16.36 7.30 4.16
N ASN A 115 -16.83 6.05 4.28
CA ASN A 115 -16.85 5.37 5.57
C ASN A 115 -15.43 5.09 6.08
N GLU A 116 -14.52 4.63 5.23
CA GLU A 116 -13.10 4.43 5.59
C GLU A 116 -12.38 5.74 5.88
N ALA A 117 -12.70 6.85 5.21
CA ALA A 117 -12.14 8.16 5.53
C ALA A 117 -12.46 8.61 6.96
N ILE A 118 -13.69 8.37 7.44
CA ILE A 118 -14.06 8.69 8.83
C ILE A 118 -13.24 7.84 9.82
N PHE A 119 -13.05 6.55 9.52
CA PHE A 119 -12.19 5.68 10.34
C PHE A 119 -10.73 6.13 10.35
N PHE A 120 -10.21 6.58 9.20
CA PHE A 120 -8.86 7.15 9.12
C PHE A 120 -8.69 8.38 10.01
N PHE A 121 -9.63 9.33 10.00
CA PHE A 121 -9.57 10.45 10.94
C PHE A 121 -9.66 10.01 12.40
N GLY A 122 -10.44 8.96 12.69
CA GLY A 122 -10.46 8.31 14.00
C GLY A 122 -9.08 7.79 14.41
N VAL A 123 -8.37 7.11 13.49
CA VAL A 123 -7.01 6.61 13.69
C VAL A 123 -6.03 7.75 13.98
N VAL A 124 -6.07 8.83 13.20
CA VAL A 124 -5.23 10.02 13.39
C VAL A 124 -5.50 10.67 14.76
N ALA A 125 -6.77 10.83 15.14
CA ALA A 125 -7.14 11.35 16.45
C ALA A 125 -6.66 10.45 17.60
N THR A 126 -6.71 9.12 17.44
CA THR A 126 -6.14 8.18 18.42
C THR A 126 -4.62 8.34 18.51
N ALA A 127 -3.91 8.49 17.40
CA ALA A 127 -2.46 8.70 17.41
C ALA A 127 -2.09 9.99 18.16
N ALA A 128 -2.83 11.08 17.90
CA ALA A 128 -2.66 12.33 18.62
C ALA A 128 -2.93 12.18 20.13
N ALA A 129 -4.01 11.47 20.50
CA ALA A 129 -4.30 11.19 21.91
C ALA A 129 -3.16 10.42 22.61
N ILE A 130 -2.61 9.39 21.95
CA ILE A 130 -1.48 8.61 22.47
C ILE A 130 -0.20 9.46 22.56
N GLY A 131 0.05 10.33 21.57
CA GLY A 131 1.19 11.26 21.61
C GLY A 131 1.11 12.20 22.80
N PHE A 132 -0.05 12.83 23.03
CA PHE A 132 -0.25 13.69 24.20
C PHE A 132 -0.28 12.92 25.52
N LEU A 133 -0.73 11.66 25.52
CA LEU A 133 -0.60 10.78 26.68
C LEU A 133 0.88 10.54 27.02
N GLY A 134 1.71 10.30 26.01
CA GLY A 134 3.15 10.16 26.15
C GLY A 134 3.81 11.40 26.75
N GLU A 135 3.45 12.58 26.24
CA GLU A 135 3.91 13.87 26.79
C GLU A 135 3.44 14.06 28.24
N ALA A 136 2.18 13.74 28.53
CA ALA A 136 1.58 13.89 29.86
C ALA A 136 2.22 12.95 30.91
N MET A 137 2.62 11.76 30.48
CA MET A 137 3.27 10.73 31.31
C MET A 137 4.80 10.79 31.24
N SER A 138 5.37 11.74 30.50
CA SER A 138 6.82 11.81 30.31
C SER A 138 7.50 12.01 31.65
N THR A 139 8.28 11.01 32.06
CA THR A 139 9.13 11.03 33.26
C THR A 139 10.57 11.44 32.92
N GLY A 140 10.82 11.91 31.69
CA GLY A 140 12.15 12.23 31.17
C GLY A 140 12.88 11.05 30.51
N SER A 141 12.27 9.86 30.46
CA SER A 141 12.78 8.74 29.66
C SER A 141 12.30 8.85 28.21
N ASP A 142 13.22 8.88 27.25
CA ASP A 142 12.90 8.90 25.81
C ASP A 142 12.35 7.56 25.27
N HIS A 143 11.87 6.65 26.12
CA HIS A 143 11.43 5.29 25.77
C HIS A 143 9.98 5.24 25.28
N PHE A 144 9.74 5.73 24.05
CA PHE A 144 8.38 5.85 23.49
C PHE A 144 7.81 4.54 22.89
N SER A 145 8.56 3.43 22.91
CA SER A 145 8.12 2.17 22.30
C SER A 145 6.78 1.68 22.85
N LEU A 146 6.55 1.83 24.16
CA LEU A 146 5.30 1.42 24.81
C LEU A 146 4.08 2.17 24.28
N LEU A 147 4.23 3.41 23.84
CA LEU A 147 3.15 4.18 23.20
C LEU A 147 2.81 3.60 21.82
N LEU A 148 3.81 3.15 21.06
CA LEU A 148 3.61 2.47 19.79
C LEU A 148 2.94 1.11 19.98
N LEU A 149 3.30 0.37 21.04
CA LEU A 149 2.64 -0.88 21.39
C LEU A 149 1.17 -0.64 21.78
N LEU A 150 0.91 0.40 22.58
CA LEU A 150 -0.43 0.81 22.94
C LEU A 150 -1.26 1.14 21.69
N ALA A 151 -0.69 1.88 20.73
CA ALA A 151 -1.34 2.17 19.45
C ALA A 151 -1.65 0.89 18.67
N ALA A 152 -0.69 -0.03 18.56
CA ALA A 152 -0.87 -1.32 17.90
C ALA A 152 -2.03 -2.12 18.50
N ILE A 153 -2.08 -2.21 19.84
CA ILE A 153 -3.15 -2.91 20.57
C ILE A 153 -4.49 -2.23 20.36
N LEU A 154 -4.59 -0.91 20.54
CA LEU A 154 -5.85 -0.19 20.39
C LEU A 154 -6.41 -0.31 18.97
N TYR A 155 -5.59 -0.10 17.94
CA TYR A 155 -6.02 -0.31 16.56
C TYR A 155 -6.35 -1.77 16.26
N GLY A 156 -5.63 -2.72 16.86
CA GLY A 156 -5.90 -4.15 16.70
C GLY A 156 -7.27 -4.52 17.26
N LEU A 157 -7.57 -4.10 18.49
CA LEU A 157 -8.86 -4.32 19.14
C LEU A 157 -10.00 -3.64 18.40
N LEU A 158 -9.84 -2.37 18.00
CA LEU A 158 -10.83 -1.63 17.23
C LEU A 158 -11.08 -2.26 15.86
N GLY A 159 -10.00 -2.64 15.16
CA GLY A 159 -10.07 -3.34 13.88
C GLY A 159 -10.83 -4.66 14.00
N LEU A 160 -10.53 -5.48 15.00
CA LEU A 160 -11.24 -6.74 15.25
C LEU A 160 -12.71 -6.51 15.64
N TRP A 161 -13.02 -5.48 16.44
CA TRP A 161 -14.38 -5.19 16.87
C TRP A 161 -15.28 -4.71 15.73
N PHE A 162 -14.76 -3.84 14.86
CA PHE A 162 -15.47 -3.42 13.67
C PHE A 162 -14.57 -3.57 12.45
N PRO A 163 -14.74 -4.65 11.65
CA PRO A 163 -13.77 -5.03 10.63
C PRO A 163 -13.59 -3.94 9.55
N SER A 164 -12.61 -3.08 9.81
CA SER A 164 -12.05 -2.08 8.90
C SER A 164 -10.63 -2.52 8.60
N THR A 165 -10.42 -2.83 7.32
CA THR A 165 -9.10 -3.16 6.78
C THR A 165 -8.09 -2.03 7.04
N LEU A 166 -8.53 -0.77 6.98
CA LEU A 166 -7.66 0.39 7.17
C LEU A 166 -7.16 0.45 8.61
N VAL A 167 -8.05 0.37 9.61
CA VAL A 167 -7.67 0.40 11.03
C VAL A 167 -6.71 -0.76 11.35
N TRP A 168 -6.98 -1.94 10.79
CA TRP A 168 -6.08 -3.09 10.94
C TRP A 168 -4.69 -2.86 10.35
N VAL A 169 -4.58 -2.22 9.18
CA VAL A 169 -3.27 -1.84 8.61
C VAL A 169 -2.48 -0.95 9.56
N PHE A 170 -3.13 0.05 10.17
CA PHE A 170 -2.46 0.93 11.16
C PHE A 170 -2.04 0.19 12.43
N SER A 171 -2.79 -0.84 12.85
CA SER A 171 -2.35 -1.74 13.93
C SER A 171 -1.04 -2.43 13.58
N LEU A 172 -0.96 -3.04 12.39
CA LEU A 172 0.24 -3.74 11.92
C LEU A 172 1.44 -2.81 11.72
N LEU A 173 1.21 -1.60 11.20
CA LEU A 173 2.24 -0.57 11.06
C LEU A 173 2.76 -0.13 12.43
N SER A 174 1.87 0.12 13.39
CA SER A 174 2.24 0.48 14.76
C SER A 174 2.99 -0.65 15.45
N LEU A 175 2.60 -1.91 15.21
CA LEU A 175 3.27 -3.08 15.74
C LEU A 175 4.71 -3.21 15.19
N GLY A 176 4.90 -2.98 13.89
CA GLY A 176 6.23 -2.95 13.29
C GLY A 176 7.08 -1.78 13.82
N SER A 177 6.48 -0.59 13.99
CA SER A 177 7.16 0.56 14.60
C SER A 177 7.57 0.27 16.03
N TRP A 178 6.70 -0.35 16.84
CA TRP A 178 7.03 -0.81 18.19
C TRP A 178 8.19 -1.80 18.17
N PHE A 179 8.12 -2.84 17.33
CA PHE A 179 9.17 -3.84 17.23
C PHE A 179 10.53 -3.22 16.85
N GLY A 180 10.53 -2.28 15.91
CA GLY A 180 11.72 -1.53 15.52
C GLY A 180 12.28 -0.69 16.67
N ALA A 181 11.42 0.09 17.34
CA ALA A 181 11.82 0.93 18.46
C ALA A 181 12.32 0.10 19.66
N GLU A 182 11.56 -0.92 20.07
CA GLU A 182 11.90 -1.77 21.22
C GLU A 182 13.21 -2.52 21.01
N THR A 183 13.39 -3.16 19.84
CA THR A 183 14.67 -3.80 19.55
C THR A 183 15.80 -2.79 19.41
N GLY A 184 15.51 -1.57 18.96
CA GLY A 184 16.45 -0.44 18.97
C GLY A 184 16.93 -0.11 20.39
N TYR A 185 16.01 0.12 21.33
CA TYR A 185 16.32 0.37 22.73
C TYR A 185 17.08 -0.79 23.39
N LEU A 186 16.69 -2.03 23.10
CA LEU A 186 17.37 -3.22 23.63
C LEU A 186 18.81 -3.35 23.11
N SER A 187 19.11 -2.83 21.92
CA SER A 187 20.49 -2.66 21.43
C SER A 187 21.18 -1.38 21.92
N GLY A 188 20.52 -0.52 22.70
CA GLY A 188 21.02 0.81 23.05
C GLY A 188 21.20 1.73 21.83
N TRP A 189 20.35 1.56 20.81
CA TRP A 189 20.50 2.10 19.45
C TRP A 189 21.80 1.71 18.73
N GLY A 190 22.51 0.71 19.26
CA GLY A 190 23.65 0.10 18.60
C GLY A 190 23.24 -0.72 17.37
N ALA A 191 24.23 -1.02 16.55
CA ALA A 191 24.03 -1.75 15.30
C ALA A 191 23.36 -3.13 15.46
N TYR A 192 23.61 -3.82 16.58
CA TYR A 192 23.25 -5.23 16.75
C TYR A 192 22.41 -5.50 18.00
N TYR A 193 21.45 -6.39 17.85
CA TYR A 193 20.69 -7.02 18.93
C TYR A 193 20.61 -8.50 18.59
N LEU A 194 21.08 -9.36 19.50
CA LEU A 194 21.21 -10.81 19.24
C LEU A 194 22.02 -11.12 17.96
N GLY A 195 23.05 -10.31 17.66
CA GLY A 195 23.88 -10.45 16.45
C GLY A 195 23.18 -10.04 15.13
N MET A 196 21.96 -9.49 15.21
CA MET A 196 21.19 -9.05 14.05
C MET A 196 21.13 -7.53 13.98
N ASN A 197 21.42 -6.97 12.81
CA ASN A 197 21.11 -5.59 12.50
C ASN A 197 19.59 -5.39 12.34
N LEU A 198 19.15 -4.13 12.35
CA LEU A 198 17.72 -3.81 12.31
C LEU A 198 17.00 -4.42 11.10
N PRO A 199 17.53 -4.36 9.86
CA PRO A 199 16.89 -5.01 8.71
C PRO A 199 16.73 -6.53 8.90
N LEU A 200 17.76 -7.24 9.39
CA LEU A 200 17.67 -8.69 9.62
C LEU A 200 16.58 -9.05 10.64
N ARG A 201 16.39 -8.23 11.69
CA ARG A 201 15.27 -8.40 12.64
C ARG A 201 13.92 -8.30 11.92
N PHE A 202 13.78 -7.37 10.98
CA PHE A 202 12.55 -7.21 10.19
C PHE A 202 12.31 -8.32 9.17
N VAL A 203 13.34 -9.03 8.70
CA VAL A 203 13.16 -10.26 7.90
C VAL A 203 12.38 -11.29 8.71
N PHE A 204 12.81 -11.57 9.93
CA PHE A 204 12.12 -12.52 10.82
C PHE A 204 10.74 -12.03 11.23
N PHE A 205 10.60 -10.75 11.56
CA PHE A 205 9.30 -10.16 11.89
C PHE A 205 8.30 -10.25 10.73
N GLY A 206 8.73 -9.94 9.50
CA GLY A 206 7.92 -10.08 8.30
C GLY A 206 7.49 -11.52 8.04
N LEU A 207 8.41 -12.49 8.16
CA LEU A 207 8.12 -13.92 8.04
C LEU A 207 7.13 -14.40 9.12
N LEU A 208 7.32 -13.97 10.37
CA LEU A 208 6.42 -14.28 11.47
C LEU A 208 5.01 -13.75 11.18
N LEU A 209 4.90 -12.49 10.76
CA LEU A 209 3.62 -11.87 10.43
C LEU A 209 2.92 -12.59 9.27
N LEU A 210 3.68 -13.00 8.25
CA LEU A 210 3.15 -13.76 7.12
C LEU A 210 2.64 -15.13 7.53
N THR A 211 3.43 -15.89 8.28
CA THR A 211 3.11 -17.27 8.65
C THR A 211 1.99 -17.31 9.68
N VAL A 212 2.12 -16.58 10.79
CA VAL A 212 1.12 -16.52 11.87
C VAL A 212 -0.15 -15.84 11.37
N GLY A 213 -0.05 -14.72 10.66
CA GLY A 213 -1.19 -14.02 10.10
C GLY A 213 -1.97 -14.88 9.10
N SER A 214 -1.28 -15.58 8.21
CA SER A 214 -1.92 -16.51 7.28
C SER A 214 -2.58 -17.68 8.01
N TRP A 215 -1.90 -18.29 8.99
CA TRP A 215 -2.42 -19.39 9.79
C TRP A 215 -3.67 -19.00 10.61
N LEU A 216 -3.68 -17.80 11.18
CA LEU A 216 -4.77 -17.29 12.02
C LEU A 216 -6.01 -16.97 11.17
N PHE A 217 -5.87 -16.14 10.12
CA PHE A 217 -7.02 -15.66 9.37
C PHE A 217 -7.55 -16.64 8.32
N THR A 218 -6.79 -17.68 7.97
CA THR A 218 -7.34 -18.80 7.16
C THR A 218 -8.32 -19.64 7.96
N ARG A 219 -8.08 -19.83 9.27
CA ARG A 219 -8.97 -20.54 10.20
C ARG A 219 -10.14 -19.69 10.69
N TRP A 220 -9.92 -18.40 10.89
CA TRP A 220 -10.95 -17.50 11.41
C TRP A 220 -11.85 -16.95 10.29
N ARG A 221 -12.91 -17.71 9.93
CA ARG A 221 -13.80 -17.39 8.80
C ARG A 221 -14.38 -15.98 8.84
N ASP A 222 -14.78 -15.50 10.02
CA ASP A 222 -15.44 -14.19 10.19
C ASP A 222 -14.50 -13.00 9.94
N HIS A 223 -13.19 -13.21 10.06
CA HIS A 223 -12.17 -12.18 9.91
C HIS A 223 -11.22 -12.41 8.73
N ARG A 224 -11.62 -13.25 7.76
CA ARG A 224 -10.84 -13.50 6.53
C ARG A 224 -10.46 -12.23 5.76
N ALA A 225 -11.22 -11.13 5.92
CA ALA A 225 -10.90 -9.84 5.33
C ALA A 225 -9.54 -9.26 5.78
N PHE A 226 -8.98 -9.71 6.90
CA PHE A 226 -7.65 -9.27 7.38
C PHE A 226 -6.48 -10.08 6.84
N LEU A 227 -6.74 -11.20 6.16
CA LEU A 227 -5.69 -12.02 5.56
C LEU A 227 -4.88 -11.22 4.53
N GLY A 228 -5.56 -10.57 3.57
CA GLY A 228 -4.92 -9.78 2.53
C GLY A 228 -4.04 -8.64 3.08
N PRO A 229 -4.57 -7.78 3.96
CA PRO A 229 -3.80 -6.70 4.59
C PRO A 229 -2.61 -7.21 5.42
N THR A 230 -2.80 -8.26 6.22
CA THR A 230 -1.72 -8.84 7.05
C THR A 230 -0.61 -9.40 6.18
N LYS A 231 -0.99 -10.08 5.08
CA LYS A 231 -0.06 -10.58 4.09
C LYS A 231 0.68 -9.46 3.38
N ALA A 232 -0.02 -8.40 2.97
CA ALA A 232 0.60 -7.26 2.31
C ALA A 232 1.66 -6.58 3.19
N ILE A 233 1.33 -6.32 4.47
CA ILE A 233 2.27 -5.69 5.41
C ILE A 233 3.42 -6.64 5.77
N GLY A 234 3.16 -7.93 5.93
CA GLY A 234 4.21 -8.91 6.18
C GLY A 234 5.19 -9.05 5.01
N LEU A 235 4.67 -9.09 3.76
CA LEU A 235 5.50 -9.10 2.55
C LEU A 235 6.29 -7.80 2.43
N LEU A 236 5.68 -6.65 2.75
CA LEU A 236 6.34 -5.36 2.72
C LEU A 236 7.53 -5.33 3.68
N TYR A 237 7.33 -5.70 4.95
CA TYR A 237 8.42 -5.75 5.92
C TYR A 237 9.52 -6.72 5.49
N LEU A 238 9.14 -7.92 5.03
CA LEU A 238 10.09 -8.93 4.56
C LEU A 238 10.94 -8.43 3.39
N PHE A 239 10.30 -7.94 2.33
CA PHE A 239 11.00 -7.56 1.10
C PHE A 239 11.77 -6.25 1.21
N VAL A 240 11.28 -5.26 1.97
CA VAL A 240 12.05 -4.04 2.26
C VAL A 240 13.28 -4.40 3.09
N ALA A 241 13.12 -5.25 4.12
CA ALA A 241 14.24 -5.69 4.93
C ALA A 241 15.28 -6.45 4.11
N LEU A 242 14.86 -7.44 3.30
CA LEU A 242 15.77 -8.18 2.43
C LEU A 242 16.44 -7.26 1.40
N TRP A 243 15.73 -6.24 0.89
CA TRP A 243 16.31 -5.27 -0.05
C TRP A 243 17.44 -4.47 0.60
N ILE A 244 17.21 -3.93 1.80
CA ILE A 244 18.25 -3.22 2.57
C ILE A 244 19.40 -4.17 2.91
N MET A 245 19.11 -5.40 3.34
CA MET A 245 20.11 -6.45 3.60
C MET A 245 20.94 -6.77 2.36
N SER A 246 20.36 -6.73 1.17
CA SER A 246 21.15 -6.96 -0.05
C SER A 246 22.24 -5.89 -0.22
N ILE A 247 21.97 -4.64 0.16
CA ILE A 247 22.88 -3.50 -0.02
C ILE A 247 23.93 -3.48 1.09
N PHE A 248 23.48 -3.60 2.35
CA PHE A 248 24.31 -3.35 3.52
C PHE A 248 24.72 -4.62 4.27
N GLY A 249 24.17 -5.79 3.91
CA GLY A 249 24.39 -7.03 4.63
C GLY A 249 23.99 -6.95 6.11
N ASN A 250 24.62 -7.78 6.94
CA ASN A 250 24.53 -7.72 8.40
C ASN A 250 25.71 -6.95 9.02
N TYR A 251 26.15 -5.87 8.37
CA TYR A 251 27.22 -5.01 8.87
C TYR A 251 26.62 -3.82 9.61
N GLY A 252 27.18 -3.53 10.79
CA GLY A 252 26.68 -2.54 11.73
C GLY A 252 27.29 -1.16 11.57
N ASP A 253 28.53 -1.12 11.08
CA ASP A 253 29.33 0.09 10.95
C ASP A 253 29.80 0.24 9.49
N ILE A 254 29.87 1.49 9.03
CA ILE A 254 30.29 1.85 7.67
C ILE A 254 31.72 1.36 7.39
N GLU A 255 32.63 1.46 8.36
CA GLU A 255 34.01 0.98 8.21
C GLU A 255 34.11 -0.53 7.99
N ASN A 256 33.27 -1.31 8.68
CA ASN A 256 33.23 -2.77 8.53
C ASN A 256 32.54 -3.16 7.21
N TRP A 257 31.56 -2.39 6.76
CA TRP A 257 30.90 -2.57 5.46
C TRP A 257 31.83 -2.25 4.28
N GLU A 258 32.61 -1.16 4.35
CA GLU A 258 33.60 -0.81 3.32
C GLU A 258 34.73 -1.84 3.20
N ARG A 259 35.08 -2.49 4.32
CA ARG A 259 36.08 -3.58 4.34
C ARG A 259 35.50 -4.94 3.98
N ALA A 260 34.18 -5.12 4.06
CA ALA A 260 33.52 -6.35 3.65
C ALA A 260 33.67 -6.54 2.14
N GLY A 261 34.28 -7.66 1.73
CA GLY A 261 34.47 -7.94 0.31
C GLY A 261 33.14 -8.05 -0.44
N HIS A 262 33.12 -7.68 -1.72
CA HIS A 262 31.92 -7.78 -2.57
C HIS A 262 31.26 -9.18 -2.58
N LEU A 263 32.06 -10.24 -2.33
CA LEU A 263 31.61 -11.62 -2.17
C LEU A 263 30.77 -11.86 -0.91
N GLU A 264 31.03 -11.14 0.18
CA GLU A 264 30.23 -11.25 1.41
C GLU A 264 28.90 -10.51 1.30
N LEU A 265 28.75 -9.52 0.42
CA LEU A 265 27.44 -8.89 0.16
C LEU A 265 26.60 -9.71 -0.85
N LEU A 266 27.26 -10.54 -1.65
CA LEU A 266 26.62 -11.36 -2.68
C LEU A 266 25.63 -12.37 -2.11
N HIS A 267 25.92 -13.00 -0.97
CA HIS A 267 25.00 -13.99 -0.39
C HIS A 267 23.67 -13.36 0.07
N TRP A 268 23.67 -12.11 0.53
CA TRP A 268 22.44 -11.38 0.85
C TRP A 268 21.62 -11.05 -0.40
N SER A 269 22.30 -10.72 -1.50
CA SER A 269 21.65 -10.52 -2.80
C SER A 269 21.07 -11.82 -3.37
N VAL A 270 21.77 -12.94 -3.21
CA VAL A 270 21.27 -14.28 -3.57
C VAL A 270 20.06 -14.66 -2.70
N LEU A 271 20.12 -14.43 -1.38
CA LEU A 271 19.00 -14.69 -0.48
C LEU A 271 17.76 -13.87 -0.89
N PHE A 272 17.95 -12.59 -1.21
CA PHE A 272 16.88 -11.74 -1.74
C PHE A 272 16.31 -12.31 -3.05
N GLY A 273 17.17 -12.68 -4.00
CA GLY A 273 16.77 -13.27 -5.28
C GLY A 273 15.97 -14.56 -5.11
N LEU A 274 16.43 -15.45 -4.22
CA LEU A 274 15.72 -16.69 -3.88
C LEU A 274 14.36 -16.40 -3.25
N ALA A 275 14.26 -15.43 -2.33
CA ALA A 275 12.99 -15.04 -1.74
C ALA A 275 12.01 -14.45 -2.77
N ALA A 276 12.51 -13.63 -3.69
CA ALA A 276 11.71 -13.08 -4.80
C ALA A 276 11.20 -14.19 -5.73
N VAL A 277 12.08 -15.10 -6.16
CA VAL A 277 11.72 -16.26 -6.99
C VAL A 277 10.73 -17.17 -6.27
N ALA A 278 10.93 -17.45 -4.98
CA ALA A 278 10.00 -18.24 -4.17
C ALA A 278 8.62 -17.57 -4.08
N SER A 279 8.57 -16.25 -3.92
CA SER A 279 7.32 -15.49 -3.90
C SER A 279 6.60 -15.49 -5.26
N ILE A 280 7.35 -15.40 -6.36
CA ILE A 280 6.81 -15.53 -7.72
C ILE A 280 6.27 -16.93 -7.95
N TYR A 281 7.05 -17.96 -7.61
CA TYR A 281 6.67 -19.36 -7.74
C TYR A 281 5.42 -19.67 -6.90
N HIS A 282 5.38 -19.23 -5.65
CA HIS A 282 4.21 -19.35 -4.79
C HIS A 282 3.00 -18.67 -5.44
N GLY A 283 3.16 -17.43 -5.93
CA GLY A 283 2.09 -16.69 -6.57
C GLY A 283 1.57 -17.33 -7.86
N LEU A 284 2.42 -17.98 -8.64
CA LEU A 284 2.02 -18.75 -9.82
C LEU A 284 1.34 -20.07 -9.47
N ARG A 285 1.84 -20.78 -8.45
CA ARG A 285 1.32 -22.09 -8.03
C ARG A 285 -0.06 -22.00 -7.38
N TYR A 286 -0.33 -20.94 -6.63
CA TYR A 286 -1.57 -20.77 -5.86
C TYR A 286 -2.49 -19.66 -6.41
N ASP A 287 -2.20 -19.15 -7.62
CA ASP A 287 -2.89 -18.01 -8.25
C ASP A 287 -3.02 -16.79 -7.31
N ASP A 288 -1.97 -16.53 -6.54
CA ASP A 288 -1.91 -15.42 -5.60
C ASP A 288 -1.16 -14.24 -6.24
N GLY A 289 -1.95 -13.36 -6.86
CA GLY A 289 -1.46 -12.14 -7.50
C GLY A 289 -0.70 -11.20 -6.57
N MET A 290 -0.94 -11.21 -5.26
CA MET A 290 -0.22 -10.36 -4.31
C MET A 290 1.21 -10.86 -4.12
N THR A 291 1.41 -12.15 -3.82
CA THR A 291 2.76 -12.71 -3.68
C THR A 291 3.56 -12.64 -4.97
N ARG A 292 2.91 -12.91 -6.11
CA ARG A 292 3.52 -12.75 -7.44
C ARG A 292 3.95 -11.31 -7.67
N GLY A 293 3.07 -10.36 -7.37
CA GLY A 293 3.32 -8.92 -7.53
C GLY A 293 4.50 -8.45 -6.69
N PHE A 294 4.53 -8.75 -5.39
CA PHE A 294 5.65 -8.40 -4.51
C PHE A 294 6.97 -8.98 -5.02
N GLY A 295 7.01 -10.27 -5.35
CA GLY A 295 8.22 -10.92 -5.85
C GLY A 295 8.75 -10.26 -7.14
N LEU A 296 7.88 -9.99 -8.12
CA LEU A 296 8.26 -9.31 -9.35
C LEU A 296 8.73 -7.87 -9.10
N THR A 297 7.96 -7.09 -8.34
CA THR A 297 8.28 -5.69 -8.06
C THR A 297 9.61 -5.55 -7.34
N PHE A 298 9.84 -6.34 -6.29
CA PHE A 298 11.08 -6.28 -5.52
C PHE A 298 12.28 -6.84 -6.30
N LEU A 299 12.08 -7.84 -7.15
CA LEU A 299 13.12 -8.29 -8.08
C LEU A 299 13.57 -7.16 -9.02
N PHE A 300 12.63 -6.40 -9.58
CA PHE A 300 12.97 -5.23 -10.40
C PHE A 300 13.64 -4.13 -9.58
N ILE A 301 13.14 -3.80 -8.40
CA ILE A 301 13.77 -2.82 -7.51
C ILE A 301 15.23 -3.19 -7.27
N ASN A 302 15.50 -4.44 -6.90
CA ASN A 302 16.85 -4.91 -6.62
C ASN A 302 17.73 -4.93 -7.88
N LEU A 303 17.21 -5.35 -9.03
CA LEU A 303 17.94 -5.30 -10.30
C LEU A 303 18.36 -3.86 -10.63
N TYR A 304 17.47 -2.88 -10.48
CA TYR A 304 17.80 -1.48 -10.68
C TYR A 304 18.76 -0.96 -9.60
N THR A 305 18.62 -1.37 -8.33
CA THR A 305 19.60 -1.05 -7.30
C THR A 305 21.01 -1.50 -7.71
N ARG A 306 21.16 -2.75 -8.18
CA ARG A 306 22.44 -3.26 -8.67
C ARG A 306 22.94 -2.52 -9.91
N PHE A 307 22.04 -2.18 -10.82
CA PHE A 307 22.40 -1.38 -11.99
C PHE A 307 22.99 -0.01 -11.58
N PHE A 308 22.37 0.67 -10.61
CA PHE A 308 22.93 1.92 -10.08
C PHE A 308 24.27 1.68 -9.35
N GLU A 309 24.35 0.67 -8.50
CA GLU A 309 25.57 0.36 -7.74
C GLU A 309 26.79 0.06 -8.62
N TYR A 310 26.63 -0.74 -9.68
CA TYR A 310 27.75 -1.15 -10.53
C TYR A 310 28.06 -0.20 -11.68
N PHE A 311 27.04 0.47 -12.25
CA PHE A 311 27.22 1.25 -13.49
C PHE A 311 27.24 2.76 -13.27
N TRP A 312 26.93 3.26 -12.07
CA TRP A 312 26.86 4.70 -11.83
C TRP A 312 28.21 5.38 -12.08
N ASP A 313 29.30 4.92 -11.49
CA ASP A 313 30.61 5.58 -11.62
C ASP A 313 31.43 5.03 -12.81
N GLU A 314 31.28 3.75 -13.14
CA GLU A 314 32.05 3.05 -14.18
C GLU A 314 31.60 3.40 -15.62
N THR A 315 30.37 3.93 -15.81
CA THR A 315 29.78 4.11 -17.15
C THR A 315 29.57 5.57 -17.52
N HIS A 316 29.80 5.91 -18.79
CA HIS A 316 29.46 7.23 -19.32
C HIS A 316 27.98 7.54 -19.11
N LYS A 317 27.66 8.69 -18.51
CA LYS A 317 26.29 9.03 -18.06
C LYS A 317 25.24 8.95 -19.17
N ALA A 318 25.60 9.31 -20.41
CA ALA A 318 24.70 9.17 -21.56
C ALA A 318 24.33 7.70 -21.85
N LEU A 319 25.28 6.77 -21.74
CA LEU A 319 25.02 5.34 -21.92
C LEU A 319 24.22 4.78 -20.74
N PHE A 320 24.57 5.17 -19.51
CA PHE A 320 23.85 4.80 -18.30
C PHE A 320 22.35 5.15 -18.40
N PHE A 321 22.04 6.42 -18.70
CA PHE A 321 20.65 6.87 -18.86
C PHE A 321 19.99 6.32 -20.13
N GLY A 322 20.75 6.06 -21.19
CA GLY A 322 20.26 5.42 -22.40
C GLY A 322 19.74 4.00 -22.14
N ILE A 323 20.52 3.17 -21.43
CA ILE A 323 20.11 1.82 -21.02
C ILE A 323 18.86 1.89 -20.13
N LEU A 324 18.86 2.81 -19.16
CA LEU A 324 17.73 3.01 -18.25
C LEU A 324 16.45 3.38 -19.02
N ALA A 325 16.54 4.30 -19.98
CA ALA A 325 15.43 4.73 -20.81
C ALA A 325 14.86 3.58 -21.66
N VAL A 326 15.73 2.80 -22.32
CA VAL A 326 15.33 1.64 -23.12
C VAL A 326 14.66 0.58 -22.24
N SER A 327 15.20 0.32 -21.05
CA SER A 327 14.63 -0.65 -20.11
C SER A 327 13.23 -0.25 -19.63
N PHE A 328 13.04 1.01 -19.22
CA PHE A 328 11.72 1.51 -18.81
C PHE A 328 10.73 1.57 -19.98
N TRP A 329 11.17 1.94 -21.17
CA TRP A 329 10.32 1.92 -22.37
C TRP A 329 9.88 0.49 -22.72
N TYR A 330 10.78 -0.49 -22.62
CA TYR A 330 10.44 -1.90 -22.83
C TYR A 330 9.44 -2.41 -21.79
N LEU A 331 9.66 -2.13 -20.50
CA LEU A 331 8.72 -2.49 -19.44
C LEU A 331 7.35 -1.83 -19.64
N GLY A 332 7.33 -0.53 -19.96
CA GLY A 332 6.12 0.24 -20.21
C GLY A 332 5.32 -0.30 -21.40
N SER A 333 5.98 -0.58 -22.52
CA SER A 333 5.33 -1.13 -23.72
C SER A 333 4.78 -2.54 -23.50
N ARG A 334 5.46 -3.38 -22.72
CA ARG A 334 4.95 -4.71 -22.33
C ARG A 334 3.75 -4.61 -21.40
N ALA A 335 3.80 -3.72 -20.41
CA ALA A 335 2.67 -3.46 -19.53
C ALA A 335 1.45 -2.96 -20.32
N GLU A 336 1.66 -2.07 -21.29
CA GLU A 336 0.59 -1.60 -22.19
C GLU A 336 -0.02 -2.74 -23.00
N LYS A 337 0.81 -3.63 -23.57
CA LYS A 337 0.31 -4.78 -24.32
C LYS A 337 -0.54 -5.72 -23.47
N ILE A 338 -0.10 -6.01 -22.23
CA ILE A 338 -0.88 -6.84 -21.28
C ILE A 338 -2.21 -6.15 -20.95
N TRP A 339 -2.19 -4.84 -20.69
CA TRP A 339 -3.41 -4.09 -20.40
C TRP A 339 -4.41 -4.11 -21.56
N GLN A 340 -3.93 -3.98 -22.80
CA GLN A 340 -4.79 -4.10 -23.98
C GLN A 340 -5.41 -5.49 -24.09
N LEU A 341 -4.64 -6.56 -23.85
CA LEU A 341 -5.13 -7.95 -23.87
C LEU A 341 -6.20 -8.20 -22.79
N GLU A 342 -5.99 -7.71 -21.57
CA GLU A 342 -6.99 -7.78 -20.50
C GLU A 342 -8.27 -7.03 -20.87
N ALA A 343 -8.15 -5.83 -21.44
CA ALA A 343 -9.31 -5.07 -21.90
C ALA A 343 -10.14 -5.83 -22.96
N PHE A 344 -9.49 -6.54 -23.89
CA PHE A 344 -10.18 -7.40 -24.87
C PHE A 344 -10.83 -8.65 -24.24
N SER A 345 -10.19 -9.26 -23.25
CA SER A 345 -10.75 -10.44 -22.56
C SER A 345 -12.03 -10.12 -21.76
N HIS A 346 -12.09 -8.96 -21.10
CA HIS A 346 -13.29 -8.50 -20.40
C HIS A 346 -14.45 -8.20 -21.35
N LEU A 347 -14.15 -7.77 -22.58
CA LEU A 347 -15.16 -7.53 -23.61
C LEU A 347 -15.76 -8.84 -24.17
N GLY A 348 -15.00 -9.94 -24.20
CA GLY A 348 -15.50 -11.26 -24.61
C GLY A 348 -16.27 -12.01 -23.52
N ALA A 349 -15.90 -11.85 -22.24
CA ALA A 349 -16.55 -12.56 -21.14
C ALA A 349 -17.96 -12.02 -20.79
N ASP A 350 -18.22 -10.73 -21.02
CA ASP A 350 -19.55 -10.14 -20.82
C ASP A 350 -20.54 -10.45 -21.96
N SER A 351 -20.07 -10.94 -23.11
CA SER A 351 -20.94 -11.44 -24.21
C SER A 351 -21.44 -12.88 -24.02
N GLU A 352 -20.92 -13.61 -23.03
CA GLU A 352 -21.24 -15.04 -22.82
C GLU A 352 -22.18 -15.33 -21.63
N LYS A 353 -22.70 -14.32 -20.91
CA LYS A 353 -23.75 -14.56 -19.91
C LYS A 353 -25.13 -14.61 -20.58
N PRO A 354 -25.80 -15.78 -20.67
CA PRO A 354 -27.19 -15.81 -21.06
C PRO A 354 -28.01 -15.24 -19.90
N ASP A 355 -28.94 -14.35 -20.23
CA ASP A 355 -29.97 -13.88 -19.33
C ASP A 355 -30.74 -15.07 -18.75
N ARG A 356 -30.42 -15.44 -17.52
CA ARG A 356 -31.27 -16.32 -16.70
C ARG A 356 -32.20 -15.44 -15.87
N SER A 357 -33.14 -14.79 -16.55
CA SER A 357 -34.40 -14.36 -15.94
C SER A 357 -35.55 -14.74 -16.86
N GLY A 358 -36.18 -15.86 -16.53
CA GLY A 358 -37.19 -16.50 -17.35
C GLY A 358 -37.73 -17.74 -16.66
N LYS A 359 -38.37 -17.55 -15.50
CA LYS A 359 -39.55 -18.26 -15.01
C LYS A 359 -40.04 -17.62 -13.72
#